data_AF-A0A1V5K4D8-F1
#
_entry.id   AF-A0A1V5K4D8-F1
#
_cell.length_a   1.000
_cell.length_b   1.000
_cell.length_c   1.000
_cell.angle_alpha   90.00
_cell.angle_beta   90.00
_cell.angle_gamma   90.00
#
_symmetry.space_group_name_H-M   'P 1'
#
loop_
_entity.id
_entity.type
_entity.pdbx_description
1 polymer ?
#
loop_
_entity_poly.entity_id
_entity_poly.type
_entity_poly.pdbx_seq_one_letter_code
_entity_poly.pdbx_strand_id
1 'polypeptide(L)'
;MSAYDGEPASQNAVAAMAELGIDISAHRSRRLTPELIDDADLVLTMEQRHLEAVIKMAPAARTRVRLLADDDIADPFMLSVDAYRHTRDQIAEALSRVFRDLGDRGACE
;
A
#
# COMPACT_ATOMS: atom_id res chain seq x y z
N MET A 1 -8.32 12.84 2.65
CA MET A 1 -7.53 13.55 1.63
C MET A 1 -7.46 12.64 0.41
N SER A 2 -7.57 13.18 -0.80
CA SER A 2 -7.52 12.38 -2.04
C SER A 2 -6.19 12.64 -2.73
N ALA A 3 -5.61 11.62 -3.36
CA ALA A 3 -4.44 11.79 -4.21
C ALA A 3 -4.79 12.63 -5.44
N TYR A 4 -3.96 13.60 -5.81
CA TYR A 4 -3.99 14.18 -7.15
C TYR A 4 -3.12 13.34 -8.06
N ASP A 5 -3.47 13.21 -9.34
CA ASP A 5 -2.67 12.45 -10.29
C ASP A 5 -1.33 13.15 -10.55
N GLY A 6 -0.25 12.38 -10.59
CA GLY A 6 1.06 12.86 -11.02
C GLY A 6 1.91 13.55 -9.95
N GLU A 7 1.50 13.54 -8.68
CA GLU A 7 2.34 14.05 -7.59
C GLU A 7 3.51 13.08 -7.33
N PRO A 8 4.73 13.61 -7.11
CA PRO A 8 5.87 12.78 -6.74
C PRO A 8 5.70 12.22 -5.32
N ALA A 9 6.42 11.14 -5.02
CA ALA A 9 6.57 10.68 -3.64
C ALA A 9 7.11 11.82 -2.76
N SER A 10 6.66 11.88 -1.50
CA SER A 10 7.14 12.90 -0.57
C SER A 10 8.64 12.76 -0.34
N GLN A 11 9.33 13.89 -0.09
CA GLN A 11 10.79 13.87 0.12
C GLN A 11 11.20 12.97 1.28
N ASN A 12 10.40 12.93 2.36
CA ASN A 12 10.65 12.06 3.50
C ASN A 12 10.48 10.57 3.14
N ALA A 13 9.51 10.22 2.28
CA ALA A 13 9.38 8.84 1.79
C ALA A 13 10.60 8.44 0.94
N VAL A 14 11.05 9.33 0.04
CA VAL A 14 12.24 9.08 -0.79
C VAL A 14 13.48 8.91 0.09
N ALA A 15 13.68 9.78 1.08
CA ALA A 15 14.80 9.69 2.01
C ALA A 15 14.77 8.39 2.83
N ALA A 16 13.61 8.01 3.38
CA ALA A 16 13.47 6.78 4.14
C ALA A 16 13.73 5.53 3.27
N MET A 17 13.27 5.49 2.02
CA MET A 17 13.54 4.34 1.13
C MET A 17 14.99 4.29 0.65
N ALA A 18 15.63 5.46 0.45
CA ALA A 18 17.04 5.54 0.05
C ALA A 18 18.00 4.93 1.08
N GLU A 19 17.65 4.95 2.38
CA GLU A 19 18.42 4.26 3.43
C GLU A 19 18.48 2.73 3.23
N LEU A 20 17.49 2.15 2.56
CA LEU A 20 17.45 0.74 2.20
C LEU A 20 18.02 0.48 0.78
N GLY A 21 18.55 1.50 0.12
CA GLY A 21 19.04 1.41 -1.26
C GLY A 21 17.93 1.36 -2.32
N ILE A 22 16.70 1.76 -1.98
CA ILE A 22 15.54 1.73 -2.88
C ILE A 22 15.21 3.16 -3.34
N ASP A 23 15.23 3.40 -4.64
CA ASP A 23 14.85 4.69 -5.22
C ASP A 23 13.38 4.69 -5.66
N ILE A 24 12.56 5.52 -5.00
CA ILE A 24 11.15 5.74 -5.34
C ILE A 24 10.88 7.13 -5.95
N SER A 25 11.92 7.88 -6.34
CA SER A 25 11.79 9.25 -6.87
C SER A 25 11.00 9.33 -8.18
N ALA A 26 10.97 8.24 -8.94
CA ALA A 26 10.19 8.10 -10.16
C ALA A 26 8.68 7.83 -9.91
N HIS A 27 8.28 7.49 -8.68
CA HIS A 27 6.89 7.20 -8.35
C HIS A 27 6.00 8.43 -8.60
N ARG A 28 4.82 8.18 -9.17
CA ARG A 28 3.78 9.19 -9.39
C ARG A 28 2.46 8.66 -8.87
N SER A 29 1.78 9.46 -8.07
CA SER A 29 0.46 9.16 -7.58
C SER A 29 -0.52 8.97 -8.74
N ARG A 30 -1.48 8.05 -8.54
CA ARG A 30 -2.59 7.82 -9.45
C ARG A 30 -3.86 7.66 -8.64
N ARG A 31 -4.94 8.32 -9.06
CA ARG A 31 -6.26 8.13 -8.46
C ARG A 31 -6.76 6.72 -8.73
N LEU A 32 -7.29 6.10 -7.68
CA LEU A 32 -7.91 4.78 -7.78
C LEU A 32 -9.19 4.88 -8.62
N THR A 33 -9.34 3.96 -9.56
CA THR A 33 -10.56 3.80 -10.37
C THR A 33 -11.10 2.37 -10.22
N PRO A 34 -12.40 2.12 -10.46
CA PRO A 34 -12.94 0.77 -10.46
C PRO A 34 -12.21 -0.17 -11.41
N GLU A 35 -11.83 0.32 -12.60
CA GLU A 35 -11.08 -0.45 -13.59
C GLU A 35 -9.72 -0.94 -13.06
N LEU A 36 -9.01 -0.12 -12.27
CA LEU A 36 -7.76 -0.54 -11.63
C LEU A 36 -7.96 -1.61 -10.58
N ILE A 37 -9.07 -1.52 -9.84
CA ILE A 37 -9.44 -2.54 -8.85
C ILE A 37 -9.80 -3.84 -9.57
N ASP A 38 -10.46 -3.72 -10.73
CA ASP A 38 -10.91 -4.85 -11.52
C ASP A 38 -9.78 -5.62 -12.21
N ASP A 39 -8.74 -4.92 -12.64
CA ASP A 39 -7.53 -5.49 -13.26
C ASP A 39 -6.60 -6.18 -12.24
N ALA A 40 -6.72 -5.86 -10.95
CA ALA A 40 -5.84 -6.40 -9.92
C ALA A 40 -6.30 -7.78 -9.41
N ASP A 41 -5.37 -8.73 -9.30
CA ASP A 41 -5.60 -10.03 -8.63
C ASP A 41 -5.72 -9.89 -7.10
N LEU A 42 -5.03 -8.88 -6.54
CA LEU A 42 -4.99 -8.59 -5.11
C LEU A 42 -4.87 -7.08 -4.89
N VAL A 43 -5.71 -6.54 -4.01
CA VAL A 43 -5.66 -5.13 -3.59
C VAL A 43 -5.35 -5.06 -2.10
N LEU A 44 -4.23 -4.44 -1.75
CA LEU A 44 -3.77 -4.26 -0.38
C LEU A 44 -3.94 -2.81 0.04
N THR A 45 -4.60 -2.58 1.18
CA THR A 45 -4.84 -1.23 1.71
C THR A 45 -4.15 -1.04 3.07
N MET A 46 -3.76 0.21 3.38
CA MET A 46 -3.02 0.53 4.61
C MET A 46 -3.92 0.69 5.84
N GLU A 47 -5.19 1.08 5.66
CA GLU A 47 -6.12 1.35 6.78
C GLU A 47 -7.52 0.83 6.46
N GLN A 48 -8.32 0.53 7.50
CA GLN A 48 -9.68 0.02 7.38
C GLN A 48 -10.60 0.95 6.56
N ARG A 49 -10.45 2.26 6.73
CA ARG A 49 -11.21 3.25 5.94
C ARG A 49 -10.90 3.18 4.43
N HIS A 50 -9.68 2.79 4.06
CA HIS A 50 -9.30 2.60 2.65
C HIS A 50 -9.94 1.33 2.11
N LEU A 51 -9.93 0.24 2.87
CA LEU A 51 -10.61 -1.01 2.54
C LEU A 51 -12.12 -0.78 2.29
N GLU A 52 -12.79 -0.06 3.18
CA GLU A 52 -14.21 0.27 3.04
C GLU A 52 -14.47 1.14 1.79
N ALA A 53 -13.59 2.10 1.50
CA ALA A 53 -13.69 2.93 0.30
C ALA A 53 -13.57 2.10 -0.98
N VAL A 54 -12.61 1.15 -1.03
CA VAL A 54 -12.45 0.23 -2.17
C VAL A 54 -13.68 -0.66 -2.35
N ILE A 55 -14.19 -1.27 -1.27
CA ILE A 55 -15.39 -2.12 -1.32
C ILE A 55 -16.62 -1.32 -1.78
N LYS A 56 -16.74 -0.06 -1.35
CA LYS A 56 -17.83 0.81 -1.79
C LYS A 56 -17.73 1.15 -3.28
N MET A 57 -16.51 1.33 -3.80
CA MET A 57 -16.27 1.60 -5.23
C MET A 57 -16.47 0.37 -6.11
N ALA A 58 -16.02 -0.80 -5.65
CA ALA A 58 -16.07 -2.05 -6.38
C ALA A 58 -16.48 -3.21 -5.44
N PRO A 59 -17.79 -3.41 -5.20
CA PRO A 59 -18.28 -4.44 -4.27
C PRO A 59 -17.85 -5.87 -4.66
N ALA A 60 -17.68 -6.12 -5.96
CA ALA A 60 -17.23 -7.41 -6.49
C ALA A 60 -15.79 -7.75 -6.06
N ALA A 61 -14.97 -6.76 -5.73
CA ALA A 61 -13.59 -6.97 -5.32
C ALA A 61 -13.44 -7.41 -3.85
N ARG A 62 -14.55 -7.58 -3.10
CA ARG A 62 -14.52 -7.91 -1.67
C ARG A 62 -13.69 -9.14 -1.32
N THR A 63 -13.61 -10.13 -2.20
CA THR A 63 -12.84 -11.37 -1.97
C THR A 63 -11.33 -11.21 -2.21
N ARG A 64 -10.90 -10.15 -2.90
CA ARG A 64 -9.50 -9.88 -3.27
C ARG A 64 -8.94 -8.59 -2.67
N VAL A 65 -9.70 -7.91 -1.82
CA VAL A 65 -9.25 -6.71 -1.12
C VAL A 65 -9.10 -7.00 0.36
N ARG A 66 -7.97 -6.61 0.95
CA ARG A 66 -7.68 -6.78 2.38
C ARG A 66 -6.67 -5.75 2.87
N LEU A 67 -6.55 -5.64 4.20
CA LEU A 67 -5.48 -4.86 4.81
C LEU A 67 -4.12 -5.52 4.55
N LEU A 68 -3.09 -4.68 4.41
CA LEU A 68 -1.70 -5.12 4.30
C LEU A 68 -1.22 -5.78 5.60
N ALA A 69 -1.53 -5.16 6.74
CA ALA A 69 -1.23 -5.66 8.08
C ALA A 69 -2.52 -6.06 8.83
N ASP A 70 -2.36 -6.67 10.00
CA ASP A 70 -3.49 -7.03 10.88
C ASP A 70 -4.16 -5.76 11.47
N ASP A 71 -3.38 -4.70 11.65
CA ASP A 71 -3.81 -3.39 12.15
C ASP A 71 -3.57 -2.30 11.09
N ASP A 72 -4.14 -1.11 11.33
CA ASP A 72 -3.96 0.06 10.48
C ASP A 72 -2.50 0.55 10.50
N ILE A 73 -1.92 0.72 9.31
CA ILE A 73 -0.65 1.41 9.11
C ILE A 73 -0.95 2.90 8.92
N ALA A 74 -0.69 3.69 9.95
CA ALA A 74 -0.97 5.12 9.96
C ALA A 74 -0.18 5.88 8.89
N ASP A 75 -0.86 6.84 8.27
CA ASP A 75 -0.28 7.72 7.26
C ASP A 75 0.73 8.72 7.91
N PRO A 76 2.01 8.75 7.48
CA PRO A 76 3.05 9.59 8.06
C PRO A 76 3.09 11.02 7.47
N PHE A 77 2.08 11.44 6.71
CA PHE A 77 2.12 12.70 5.98
C PHE A 77 2.32 13.91 6.91
N MET A 78 3.18 14.84 6.47
CA MET A 78 3.68 16.00 7.24
C MET A 78 4.41 15.68 8.56
N LEU A 79 4.71 14.42 8.86
CA LEU A 79 5.52 14.05 10.03
C LEU A 79 7.02 13.99 9.71
N SER A 80 7.82 13.73 10.74
CA SER A 80 9.27 13.59 10.64
C SER A 80 9.70 12.40 9.77
N VAL A 81 10.95 12.40 9.32
CA VAL A 81 11.54 11.24 8.61
C VAL A 81 11.46 9.95 9.44
N ASP A 82 11.52 10.04 10.77
CA ASP A 82 11.39 8.88 11.66
C ASP A 82 9.99 8.25 11.61
N ALA A 83 8.94 9.05 11.42
CA ALA A 83 7.59 8.51 11.19
C ALA A 83 7.54 7.73 9.87
N TYR A 84 8.16 8.24 8.81
CA TYR A 84 8.27 7.53 7.53
C TYR A 84 9.09 6.24 7.65
N ARG A 85 10.17 6.23 8.43
CA ARG A 85 10.94 5.02 8.72
C ARG A 85 10.08 3.99 9.44
N HIS A 86 9.33 4.39 10.46
CA HIS A 86 8.44 3.50 11.18
C HIS A 86 7.37 2.90 10.25
N THR A 87 6.68 3.73 9.47
CA THR A 87 5.68 3.28 8.48
C THR A 87 6.31 2.33 7.45
N ARG A 88 7.49 2.66 6.91
CA ARG A 88 8.25 1.81 5.98
C ARG A 88 8.51 0.43 6.57
N ASP A 89 8.97 0.38 7.81
CA ASP A 89 9.34 -0.87 8.48
C ASP A 89 8.09 -1.73 8.76
N GLN A 90 6.96 -1.13 9.14
CA GLN A 90 5.67 -1.81 9.26
C GLN A 90 5.21 -2.40 7.92
N ILE A 91 5.32 -1.64 6.83
CA ILE A 91 4.99 -2.11 5.48
C ILE A 91 5.87 -3.30 5.08
N ALA A 92 7.18 -3.22 5.32
CA ALA A 92 8.13 -4.28 4.98
C ALA A 92 7.84 -5.59 5.74
N GLU A 93 7.55 -5.50 7.03
CA GLU A 93 7.18 -6.66 7.84
C GLU A 93 5.87 -7.30 7.33
N ALA A 94 4.86 -6.48 7.07
CA ALA A 94 3.56 -6.95 6.61
C ALA A 94 3.65 -7.58 5.20
N LEU A 95 4.41 -6.98 4.28
CA LEU A 95 4.67 -7.55 2.96
C LEU A 95 5.34 -8.94 3.06
N SER A 96 6.28 -9.13 3.99
CA SER A 96 6.94 -10.42 4.20
C SER A 96 5.94 -11.53 4.59
N ARG A 97 4.88 -11.18 5.34
CA ARG A 97 3.79 -12.11 5.67
C ARG A 97 2.93 -12.40 4.44
N VAL A 98 2.58 -11.38 3.66
CA VAL A 98 1.79 -11.55 2.42
C VAL A 98 2.52 -12.41 1.41
N PHE A 99 3.82 -12.20 1.18
CA PHE A 99 4.60 -13.04 0.26
C PHE A 99 4.63 -14.51 0.70
N ARG A 100 4.66 -14.77 2.01
CA ARG A 100 4.59 -16.13 2.53
C ARG A 100 3.23 -16.78 2.26
N ASP A 101 2.14 -16.06 2.51
CA ASP A 101 0.77 -16.50 2.24
C ASP A 101 0.53 -16.75 0.74
N LEU A 102 1.09 -15.92 -0.14
CA LEU A 102 1.01 -16.13 -1.60
C LEU A 102 1.89 -17.30 -2.06
N GLY A 103 3.09 -17.46 -1.50
CA GLY A 103 3.98 -18.56 -1.82
C GLY A 103 3.44 -19.94 -1.42
N ASP A 104 2.71 -20.02 -0.31
CA ASP A 104 2.06 -21.26 0.15
C ASP A 104 0.89 -21.67 -0.76
N ARG A 105 0.16 -20.69 -1.30
CA ARG A 105 -0.96 -20.92 -2.24
C ARG A 105 -0.51 -21.39 -3.61
N GLY A 106 0.68 -20.98 -4.08
CA GLY A 106 1.26 -21.44 -5.35
C GLY A 106 1.89 -22.83 -5.31
N ALA A 107 2.01 -23.46 -4.13
CA ALA A 107 2.56 -24.83 -4.00
C ALA A 107 1.50 -25.93 -4.11
N CYS A 108 0.22 -25.58 -4.25
CA CYS A 108 -0.90 -26.52 -4.38
C CYS A 108 -1.42 -26.68 -5.83
N GLU A 109 -0.71 -26.17 -6.83
CA GLU A 109 -1.03 -26.35 -8.27
C GLU A 109 -0.16 -27.41 -8.94
#